data_AF-A0A7W0NN17-F1
#
_entry.id   AF-A0A7W0NN17-F1
#
_cell.length_a   1.000
_cell.length_b   1.000
_cell.length_c   1.000
_cell.angle_alpha   90.00
_cell.angle_beta   90.00
_cell.angle_gamma   90.00
#
_symmetry.space_group_name_H-M   'P 1'
#
loop_
_entity.id
_entity.type
_entity.pdbx_description
1 polymer ?
#
loop_
_entity_poly.entity_id
_entity_poly.type
_entity_poly.pdbx_seq_one_letter_code
_entity_poly.pdbx_strand_id
1 'polypeptide(L)'
;MAEKPLDEGWYLMSTSDLEGELKRWRSPDLEFPPTNALPLPTPEALAYRNAGNLPDASGRTLRLVLKVRDAEELKSLQAKRMRYEPDFLDPPSWRRAGSAHVNVVPLRDSEVSGDPRAWWENPELSALEAEWSATGTVAGLKVPGELRGFVYKTVLALKADGRSVSSGSVADSLERWLSPTEAAQIREALEVANRR
;
A
#
# COMPACT_ATOMS: atom_id res chain seq x y z
N MET A 1 -2.74 -26.18 22.85
CA MET A 1 -2.01 -24.91 23.05
C MET A 1 -2.53 -23.96 22.00
N ALA A 2 -3.14 -22.83 22.38
CA ALA A 2 -3.57 -21.84 21.39
C ALA A 2 -2.34 -21.38 20.60
N GLU A 3 -2.36 -21.60 19.29
CA GLU A 3 -1.30 -21.18 18.39
C GLU A 3 -1.22 -19.65 18.42
N LYS A 4 -0.02 -19.10 18.60
CA LYS A 4 0.17 -17.66 18.77
C LYS A 4 -0.29 -16.92 17.51
N PRO A 5 -1.03 -15.80 17.63
CA PRO A 5 -1.40 -14.98 16.48
C PRO A 5 -0.13 -14.50 15.76
N LEU A 6 -0.23 -14.30 14.43
CA LEU A 6 0.91 -13.89 13.60
C LEU A 6 1.68 -12.71 14.19
N ASP A 7 3.00 -12.74 14.05
CA ASP A 7 3.87 -11.63 14.40
C ASP A 7 3.95 -10.58 13.29
N GLU A 8 4.54 -9.42 13.60
CA GLU A 8 4.82 -8.44 12.55
C GLU A 8 5.89 -9.00 11.60
N GLY A 9 5.66 -8.88 10.30
CA GLY A 9 6.59 -9.37 9.29
C GLY A 9 5.95 -9.84 8.01
N TRP A 10 6.77 -10.45 7.17
CA TRP A 10 6.38 -10.93 5.86
C TRP A 10 5.86 -12.36 5.91
N TYR A 11 4.79 -12.62 5.16
CA TYR A 11 4.21 -13.94 5.04
C TYR A 11 3.81 -14.25 3.60
N LEU A 12 4.00 -15.49 3.15
CA LEU A 12 3.20 -16.05 2.05
C LEU A 12 1.90 -16.57 2.63
N MET A 13 0.79 -16.01 2.17
CA MET A 13 -0.51 -16.26 2.77
C MET A 13 -1.61 -16.26 1.71
N SER A 14 -2.53 -17.23 1.81
CA SER A 14 -3.71 -17.25 0.96
C SER A 14 -4.73 -16.22 1.45
N THR A 15 -5.70 -15.84 0.62
CA THR A 15 -6.80 -14.97 1.07
C THR A 15 -7.61 -15.62 2.19
N SER A 16 -7.82 -16.94 2.14
CA SER A 16 -8.54 -17.68 3.18
C SER A 16 -7.78 -17.66 4.52
N ASP A 17 -6.47 -17.87 4.49
CA ASP A 17 -5.64 -17.79 5.69
C ASP A 17 -5.67 -16.38 6.30
N LEU A 18 -5.62 -15.34 5.44
CA LEU A 18 -5.72 -13.95 5.88
C LEU A 18 -7.06 -13.67 6.58
N GLU A 19 -8.17 -14.11 6.02
CA GLU A 19 -9.49 -13.95 6.64
C GLU A 19 -9.58 -14.69 7.98
N GLY A 20 -8.98 -15.89 8.05
CA GLY A 20 -8.86 -16.66 9.29
C GLY A 20 -8.08 -15.90 10.36
N GLU A 21 -6.93 -15.35 10.01
CA GLU A 21 -6.07 -14.59 10.93
C GLU A 21 -6.71 -13.25 11.35
N LEU A 22 -7.42 -12.57 10.46
CA LEU A 22 -8.20 -11.39 10.82
C LEU A 22 -9.33 -11.71 11.80
N LYS A 23 -10.01 -12.85 11.64
CA LYS A 23 -11.04 -13.30 12.59
C LYS A 23 -10.41 -13.71 13.92
N ARG A 24 -9.31 -14.45 13.90
CA ARG A 24 -8.52 -14.83 15.09
C ARG A 24 -8.09 -13.60 15.89
N TRP A 25 -7.56 -12.58 15.22
CA TRP A 25 -7.13 -11.34 15.86
C TRP A 25 -8.30 -10.57 16.50
N ARG A 26 -9.47 -10.54 15.83
CA ARG A 26 -10.68 -9.86 16.34
C ARG A 26 -11.41 -10.63 17.43
N SER A 27 -11.12 -11.90 17.61
CA SER A 27 -11.85 -12.79 18.53
C SER A 27 -10.88 -13.79 19.17
N PRO A 28 -9.94 -13.32 20.02
CA PRO A 28 -8.87 -14.16 20.56
C PRO A 28 -9.39 -15.32 21.44
N ASP A 29 -10.61 -15.20 21.96
CA ASP A 29 -11.25 -16.21 22.80
C ASP A 29 -11.90 -17.36 22.00
N LEU A 30 -11.94 -17.26 20.66
CA LEU A 30 -12.49 -18.28 19.78
C LEU A 30 -11.38 -19.16 19.18
N GLU A 31 -11.65 -20.46 19.07
CA GLU A 31 -10.76 -21.38 18.38
C GLU A 31 -10.94 -21.27 16.86
N PHE A 32 -9.83 -21.07 16.15
CA PHE A 32 -9.77 -21.05 14.69
C PHE A 32 -8.82 -22.13 14.17
N PRO A 33 -9.09 -22.71 12.99
CA PRO A 33 -8.18 -23.65 12.33
C PRO A 33 -6.77 -23.04 12.14
N PRO A 34 -5.70 -23.87 12.15
CA PRO A 34 -4.35 -23.39 11.93
C PRO A 34 -4.20 -22.75 10.54
N THR A 35 -3.35 -21.73 10.44
CA THR A 35 -3.06 -21.01 9.21
C THR A 35 -1.93 -21.69 8.43
N ASN A 36 -2.02 -21.69 7.10
CA ASN A 36 -0.91 -22.13 6.23
C ASN A 36 0.04 -20.98 5.84
N ALA A 37 -0.02 -19.86 6.58
CA ALA A 37 0.86 -18.71 6.40
C ALA A 37 2.32 -19.09 6.67
N LEU A 38 3.20 -18.82 5.71
CA LEU A 38 4.63 -19.08 5.84
C LEU A 38 5.38 -17.78 6.14
N PRO A 39 6.03 -17.62 7.30
CA PRO A 39 6.85 -16.46 7.57
C PRO A 39 8.05 -16.42 6.62
N LEU A 40 8.36 -15.23 6.11
CA LEU A 40 9.53 -14.98 5.29
C LEU A 40 10.45 -13.95 5.94
N PRO A 41 11.78 -14.13 5.87
CA PRO A 41 12.74 -13.06 6.14
C PRO A 41 12.55 -11.90 5.17
N THR A 42 12.82 -10.67 5.62
CA THR A 42 12.71 -9.47 4.76
C THR A 42 13.46 -9.57 3.44
N PRO A 43 14.74 -10.01 3.38
CA PRO A 43 15.44 -10.12 2.10
C PRO A 43 14.74 -11.06 1.10
N GLU A 44 14.18 -12.17 1.58
CA GLU A 44 13.48 -13.15 0.75
C GLU A 44 12.12 -12.63 0.29
N ALA A 45 11.39 -11.96 1.18
CA ALA A 45 10.13 -11.29 0.85
C ALA A 45 10.32 -10.20 -0.22
N LEU A 46 11.37 -9.38 -0.11
CA LEU A 46 11.69 -8.37 -1.11
C LEU A 46 12.09 -9.00 -2.45
N ALA A 47 12.83 -10.12 -2.43
CA ALA A 47 13.13 -10.89 -3.62
C ALA A 47 11.84 -11.46 -4.27
N TYR A 48 10.91 -11.98 -3.48
CA TYR A 48 9.62 -12.50 -3.94
C TYR A 48 8.70 -11.40 -4.48
N ARG A 49 8.67 -10.23 -3.83
CA ARG A 49 7.97 -9.04 -4.33
C ARG A 49 8.54 -8.62 -5.67
N ASN A 50 9.86 -8.44 -5.73
CA ASN A 50 10.56 -8.11 -6.95
C ASN A 50 10.28 -9.19 -8.00
N ALA A 51 10.14 -10.46 -7.59
CA ALA A 51 9.72 -11.58 -8.42
C ALA A 51 8.36 -11.42 -9.12
N GLY A 52 7.63 -10.35 -8.79
CA GLY A 52 6.28 -10.06 -9.25
C GLY A 52 5.21 -10.55 -8.29
N ASN A 53 5.56 -11.07 -7.11
CA ASN A 53 4.60 -11.57 -6.12
C ASN A 53 3.54 -12.50 -6.75
N LEU A 54 4.01 -13.46 -7.55
CA LEU A 54 3.13 -14.43 -8.21
C LEU A 54 2.51 -15.36 -7.15
N PRO A 55 1.26 -15.80 -7.31
CA PRO A 55 0.69 -16.82 -6.44
C PRO A 55 1.49 -18.12 -6.55
N ASP A 56 1.77 -18.75 -5.43
CA ASP A 56 2.40 -20.08 -5.42
C ASP A 56 1.39 -21.20 -5.78
N ALA A 57 1.83 -22.45 -5.75
CA ALA A 57 0.98 -23.61 -6.07
C ALA A 57 -0.28 -23.74 -5.18
N SER A 58 -0.26 -23.12 -4.00
CA SER A 58 -1.37 -23.08 -3.04
C SER A 58 -2.15 -21.75 -3.11
N GLY A 59 -1.88 -20.90 -4.11
CA GLY A 59 -2.52 -19.60 -4.28
C GLY A 59 -2.07 -18.53 -3.27
N ARG A 60 -0.96 -18.76 -2.54
CA ARG A 60 -0.46 -17.81 -1.55
C ARG A 60 0.30 -16.69 -2.23
N THR A 61 0.11 -15.48 -1.71
CA THR A 61 0.83 -14.28 -2.16
C THR A 61 1.48 -13.61 -0.95
N LEU A 62 2.45 -12.76 -1.22
CA LEU A 62 3.16 -11.99 -0.20
C LEU A 62 2.22 -10.99 0.47
N ARG A 63 2.21 -11.03 1.80
CA ARG A 63 1.47 -10.12 2.71
C ARG A 63 2.44 -9.56 3.74
N LEU A 64 2.34 -8.27 4.02
CA LEU A 64 3.04 -7.64 5.15
C LEU A 64 2.08 -7.50 6.31
N VAL A 65 2.30 -8.24 7.40
CA VAL A 65 1.51 -8.13 8.62
C VAL A 65 2.12 -7.07 9.53
N LEU A 66 1.34 -6.06 9.90
CA LEU A 66 1.73 -5.01 10.85
C LEU A 66 0.72 -4.96 11.99
N LYS A 67 1.18 -4.99 13.24
CA LYS A 67 0.31 -4.88 14.42
C LYS A 67 0.04 -3.41 14.69
N VAL A 68 -1.17 -3.09 15.11
CA VAL A 68 -1.59 -1.73 15.44
C VAL A 68 -2.31 -1.77 16.77
N ARG A 69 -1.61 -1.34 17.82
CA ARG A 69 -2.07 -1.42 19.21
C ARG A 69 -2.85 -0.19 19.64
N ASP A 70 -2.59 0.95 19.00
CA ASP A 70 -3.23 2.21 19.32
C ASP A 70 -3.39 3.11 18.08
N ALA A 71 -4.02 4.27 18.27
CA ALA A 71 -4.28 5.25 17.23
C ALA A 71 -2.99 5.93 16.70
N GLU A 72 -1.93 6.02 17.49
CA GLU A 72 -0.65 6.60 17.07
C GLU A 72 0.13 5.63 16.17
N GLU A 73 0.12 4.34 16.48
CA GLU A 73 0.63 3.29 15.60
C GLU A 73 -0.15 3.24 14.28
N LEU A 74 -1.46 3.50 14.31
CA LEU A 74 -2.28 3.57 13.10
C LEU A 74 -1.86 4.77 12.22
N LYS A 75 -1.62 5.93 12.82
CA LYS A 75 -1.13 7.13 12.10
C LYS A 75 0.28 6.93 11.55
N SER A 76 1.12 6.15 12.22
CA SER A 76 2.51 5.88 11.83
C SER A 76 2.70 4.57 11.06
N LEU A 77 1.62 3.98 10.51
CA LEU A 77 1.66 2.69 9.80
C LEU A 77 2.66 2.69 8.62
N GLN A 78 2.80 3.83 7.93
CA GLN A 78 3.79 4.01 6.85
C GLN A 78 5.23 3.91 7.37
N ALA A 79 5.53 4.54 8.51
CA ALA A 79 6.84 4.43 9.14
C ALA A 79 7.12 3.00 9.64
N LYS A 80 6.09 2.27 10.12
CA LYS A 80 6.20 0.84 10.43
C LYS A 80 6.51 0.02 9.17
N ARG A 81 5.81 0.28 8.05
CA ARG A 81 6.05 -0.38 6.76
C ARG A 81 7.49 -0.22 6.28
N MET A 82 8.08 0.96 6.39
CA MET A 82 9.47 1.23 5.98
C MET A 82 10.50 0.29 6.63
N ARG A 83 10.22 -0.26 7.81
CA ARG A 83 11.11 -1.22 8.48
C ARG A 83 11.22 -2.54 7.72
N TYR A 84 10.15 -2.92 7.03
CA TYR A 84 10.03 -4.21 6.32
C TYR A 84 10.11 -4.05 4.81
N GLU A 85 9.75 -2.88 4.30
CA GLU A 85 9.75 -2.53 2.88
C GLU A 85 10.41 -1.15 2.67
N PRO A 86 11.73 -1.04 2.85
CA PRO A 86 12.42 0.26 2.87
C PRO A 86 12.37 1.00 1.52
N ASP A 87 12.14 0.28 0.44
CA ASP A 87 12.06 0.78 -0.94
C ASP A 87 10.62 0.75 -1.46
N PHE A 88 9.60 0.71 -0.59
CA PHE A 88 8.20 0.59 -1.04
C PHE A 88 7.73 1.78 -1.92
N LEU A 89 8.44 2.91 -1.84
CA LEU A 89 8.18 4.10 -2.64
C LEU A 89 8.86 4.06 -4.00
N ASP A 90 9.81 3.16 -4.19
CA ASP A 90 10.47 2.96 -5.47
C ASP A 90 9.67 1.96 -6.30
N PRO A 91 9.48 2.22 -7.60
CA PRO A 91 8.85 1.25 -8.48
C PRO A 91 9.68 -0.04 -8.47
N PRO A 92 9.06 -1.23 -8.36
CA PRO A 92 9.79 -2.46 -8.64
C PRO A 92 10.30 -2.37 -10.09
N SER A 93 11.57 -2.71 -10.29
CA SER A 93 12.25 -2.56 -11.59
C SER A 93 11.68 -3.43 -12.71
N TRP A 94 10.65 -4.22 -12.43
CA TRP A 94 9.95 -5.08 -13.38
C TRP A 94 8.61 -5.57 -12.83
N ARG A 95 7.61 -5.70 -13.71
CA ARG A 95 6.34 -6.38 -13.44
C ARG A 95 6.16 -7.48 -14.49
N ARG A 96 5.89 -8.73 -14.06
CA ARG A 96 5.60 -9.84 -14.97
C ARG A 96 4.08 -10.01 -15.11
N ALA A 97 3.64 -10.64 -16.20
CA ALA A 97 2.22 -11.00 -16.33
C ALA A 97 1.80 -11.90 -15.15
N GLY A 98 0.64 -11.59 -14.56
CA GLY A 98 0.12 -12.30 -13.38
C GLY A 98 0.61 -11.78 -12.02
N SER A 99 1.42 -10.71 -11.99
CA SER A 99 1.88 -10.12 -10.73
C SER A 99 0.74 -9.61 -9.83
N ALA A 100 0.77 -9.99 -8.55
CA ALA A 100 -0.21 -9.56 -7.55
C ALA A 100 0.32 -8.42 -6.67
N HIS A 101 -0.58 -7.59 -6.17
CA HIS A 101 -0.24 -6.56 -5.22
C HIS A 101 0.22 -7.14 -3.89
N VAL A 102 1.24 -6.51 -3.30
CA VAL A 102 1.58 -6.76 -1.90
C VAL A 102 0.54 -6.09 -1.03
N ASN A 103 -0.24 -6.88 -0.30
CA ASN A 103 -1.21 -6.34 0.65
C ASN A 103 -0.52 -6.11 2.00
N VAL A 104 -0.60 -4.88 2.49
CA VAL A 104 -0.26 -4.53 3.87
C VAL A 104 -1.50 -4.79 4.72
N VAL A 105 -1.34 -5.62 5.75
CA VAL A 105 -2.40 -6.09 6.64
C VAL A 105 -2.18 -5.47 8.02
N PRO A 106 -2.87 -4.36 8.34
CA PRO A 106 -2.88 -3.84 9.70
C PRO A 106 -3.79 -4.70 10.58
N LEU A 107 -3.19 -5.49 11.47
CA LEU A 107 -3.89 -6.18 12.55
C LEU A 107 -4.13 -5.20 13.70
N ARG A 108 -5.33 -4.65 13.75
CA ARG A 108 -5.74 -3.64 14.73
C ARG A 108 -6.30 -4.30 15.98
N ASP A 109 -5.83 -3.91 17.15
CA ASP A 109 -6.47 -4.27 18.41
C ASP A 109 -7.92 -3.74 18.45
N SER A 110 -8.79 -4.43 19.19
CA SER A 110 -10.25 -4.19 19.18
C SER A 110 -10.65 -2.78 19.62
N GLU A 111 -9.80 -2.11 20.41
CA GLU A 111 -10.01 -0.74 20.88
C GLU A 111 -9.54 0.31 19.87
N VAL A 112 -8.79 -0.09 18.83
CA VAL A 112 -8.36 0.79 17.74
C VAL A 112 -9.45 0.85 16.68
N SER A 113 -10.47 1.68 16.93
CA SER A 113 -11.32 2.14 15.85
C SER A 113 -10.51 3.10 14.99
N GLY A 114 -10.19 2.69 13.77
CA GLY A 114 -9.69 3.66 12.79
C GLY A 114 -10.78 4.71 12.61
N ASP A 115 -10.45 5.97 12.81
CA ASP A 115 -11.34 7.08 12.52
C ASP A 115 -11.68 7.01 11.02
N PRO A 116 -12.88 6.55 10.62
CA PRO A 116 -13.25 6.42 9.23
C PRO A 116 -13.62 7.81 8.73
N ARG A 117 -12.70 8.77 8.90
CA ARG A 117 -12.82 10.08 8.30
C ARG A 117 -12.98 9.86 6.81
N ALA A 118 -14.03 10.44 6.26
CA ALA A 118 -14.18 10.44 4.82
C ALA A 118 -12.93 11.06 4.21
N TRP A 119 -12.52 10.60 3.03
CA TRP A 119 -11.22 11.02 2.49
C TRP A 119 -11.11 12.55 2.30
N TRP A 120 -12.23 13.26 2.15
CA TRP A 120 -12.31 14.73 2.10
C TRP A 120 -12.14 15.43 3.47
N GLU A 121 -12.22 14.69 4.57
CA GLU A 121 -11.98 15.19 5.94
C GLU A 121 -10.50 15.09 6.35
N ASN A 122 -9.66 14.52 5.49
CA ASN A 122 -8.21 14.61 5.64
C ASN A 122 -7.77 16.04 5.22
N PRO A 123 -7.18 16.85 6.12
CA PRO A 123 -6.80 18.22 5.81
C PRO A 123 -5.81 18.34 4.64
N GLU A 124 -4.90 17.38 4.50
CA GLU A 124 -3.91 17.38 3.42
C GLU A 124 -4.55 17.05 2.07
N LEU A 125 -5.49 16.10 2.03
CA LEU A 125 -6.27 15.81 0.82
C LEU A 125 -7.17 16.99 0.45
N SER A 126 -7.83 17.60 1.43
CA SER A 126 -8.67 18.79 1.22
C SER A 126 -7.85 19.96 0.68
N ALA A 127 -6.61 20.14 1.13
CA ALA A 127 -5.72 21.16 0.61
C ALA A 127 -5.32 20.91 -0.86
N LEU A 128 -5.03 19.65 -1.21
CA LEU A 128 -4.73 19.27 -2.60
C LEU A 128 -5.95 19.44 -3.52
N GLU A 129 -7.15 19.11 -3.05
CA GLU A 129 -8.40 19.32 -3.81
C GLU A 129 -8.69 20.81 -4.01
N ALA A 130 -8.44 21.64 -2.99
CA ALA A 130 -8.60 23.09 -3.09
C ALA A 130 -7.59 23.70 -4.07
N GLU A 131 -6.33 23.25 -4.04
CA GLU A 131 -5.31 23.65 -5.03
C GLU A 131 -5.78 23.29 -6.44
N TRP A 132 -6.14 22.03 -6.67
CA TRP A 132 -6.54 21.57 -7.99
C TRP A 132 -7.78 22.31 -8.51
N SER A 133 -8.75 22.58 -7.65
CA SER A 133 -9.93 23.34 -8.02
C SER A 133 -9.60 24.78 -8.43
N ALA A 134 -8.56 25.38 -7.85
CA ALA A 134 -8.15 26.75 -8.14
C ALA A 134 -7.22 26.85 -9.37
N THR A 135 -6.33 25.89 -9.58
CA THR A 135 -5.22 26.00 -10.54
C THR A 135 -5.14 24.87 -11.57
N GLY A 136 -5.90 23.79 -11.36
CA GLY A 136 -5.73 22.52 -12.08
C GLY A 136 -4.45 21.77 -11.71
N THR A 137 -3.79 22.13 -10.61
CA THR A 137 -2.55 21.48 -10.15
C THR A 137 -2.69 20.76 -8.81
N VAL A 138 -1.87 19.75 -8.61
CA VAL A 138 -1.75 19.01 -7.35
C VAL A 138 -0.29 19.07 -6.92
N ALA A 139 0.01 19.80 -5.85
CA ALA A 139 1.38 20.12 -5.43
C ALA A 139 2.24 20.70 -6.58
N GLY A 140 1.65 21.59 -7.39
CA GLY A 140 2.30 22.24 -8.53
C GLY A 140 2.37 21.40 -9.81
N LEU A 141 1.95 20.13 -9.78
CA LEU A 141 1.86 19.26 -10.96
C LEU A 141 0.50 19.45 -11.64
N LYS A 142 0.42 19.78 -12.93
CA LYS A 142 -0.86 19.83 -13.65
C LYS A 142 -1.43 18.42 -13.81
N VAL A 143 -2.67 18.20 -13.38
CA VAL A 143 -3.28 16.87 -13.34
C VAL A 143 -4.64 16.88 -14.04
N PRO A 144 -4.83 16.01 -15.06
CA PRO A 144 -6.15 15.79 -15.66
C PRO A 144 -7.19 15.38 -14.61
N GLY A 145 -8.42 15.87 -14.74
CA GLY A 145 -9.45 15.70 -13.71
C GLY A 145 -9.79 14.24 -13.43
N GLU A 146 -9.71 13.40 -14.44
CA GLU A 146 -9.89 11.94 -14.37
C GLU A 146 -8.79 11.22 -13.59
N LEU A 147 -7.60 11.82 -13.45
CA LEU A 147 -6.47 11.24 -12.73
C LEU A 147 -6.31 11.79 -11.31
N ARG A 148 -6.97 12.90 -10.96
CA ARG A 148 -6.73 13.64 -9.69
C ARG A 148 -6.83 12.79 -8.43
N GLY A 149 -7.83 11.91 -8.35
CA GLY A 149 -8.04 11.04 -7.19
C GLY A 149 -6.91 10.01 -6.99
N PHE A 150 -6.32 9.53 -8.10
CA PHE A 150 -5.15 8.64 -8.05
C PHE A 150 -3.88 9.40 -7.64
N VAL A 151 -3.72 10.63 -8.15
CA VAL A 151 -2.54 11.45 -7.87
C VAL A 151 -2.50 11.94 -6.42
N TYR A 152 -3.64 12.25 -5.78
CA TYR A 152 -3.65 12.76 -4.41
C TYR A 152 -2.96 11.84 -3.40
N LYS A 153 -3.31 10.54 -3.41
CA LYS A 153 -2.72 9.58 -2.47
C LYS A 153 -1.21 9.45 -2.69
N THR A 154 -0.78 9.41 -3.95
CA THR A 154 0.63 9.34 -4.32
C THR A 154 1.38 10.60 -3.90
N VAL A 155 0.83 11.78 -4.13
CA VAL A 155 1.44 13.06 -3.75
C VAL A 155 1.63 13.16 -2.24
N LEU A 156 0.63 12.76 -1.44
CA LEU A 156 0.75 12.76 0.02
C LEU A 156 1.84 11.80 0.49
N ALA A 157 1.89 10.58 -0.07
CA ALA A 157 2.94 9.62 0.26
C ALA A 157 4.34 10.18 -0.08
N LEU A 158 4.52 10.75 -1.28
CA LEU A 158 5.79 11.36 -1.69
C LEU A 158 6.20 12.52 -0.75
N LYS A 159 5.26 13.39 -0.37
CA LYS A 159 5.53 14.51 0.55
C LYS A 159 5.89 14.05 1.96
N ALA A 160 5.16 13.07 2.51
CA ALA A 160 5.42 12.52 3.84
C ALA A 160 6.85 11.95 3.94
N ASP A 161 7.37 11.41 2.84
CA ASP A 161 8.70 10.84 2.74
C ASP A 161 9.77 11.83 2.21
N GLY A 162 9.42 13.11 2.09
CA GLY A 162 10.34 14.17 1.65
C GLY A 162 10.81 14.04 0.19
N ARG A 163 10.11 13.28 -0.65
CA ARG A 163 10.42 13.11 -2.07
C ARG A 163 9.79 14.21 -2.92
N SER A 164 10.43 14.52 -4.04
CA SER A 164 9.89 15.49 -5.00
C SER A 164 8.65 14.96 -5.73
N VAL A 165 7.68 15.84 -5.96
CA VAL A 165 6.49 15.56 -6.76
C VAL A 165 6.73 16.00 -8.19
N SER A 166 6.64 15.07 -9.13
CA SER A 166 6.83 15.28 -10.58
C SER A 166 6.02 14.25 -11.37
N SER A 167 5.82 14.47 -12.68
CA SER A 167 5.15 13.47 -13.54
C SER A 167 5.82 12.09 -13.44
N GLY A 168 7.16 12.07 -13.42
CA GLY A 168 7.95 10.85 -13.26
C GLY A 168 7.70 10.17 -11.92
N SER A 169 7.95 10.86 -10.80
CA SER A 169 7.80 10.25 -9.46
C SER A 169 6.35 9.80 -9.15
N VAL A 170 5.34 10.49 -9.69
CA VAL A 170 3.95 10.07 -9.59
C VAL A 170 3.68 8.83 -10.45
N ALA A 171 4.08 8.85 -11.73
CA ALA A 171 3.87 7.72 -12.63
C ALA A 171 4.58 6.47 -12.11
N ASP A 172 5.84 6.58 -11.72
CA ASP A 172 6.67 5.52 -11.14
C ASP A 172 5.98 4.89 -9.92
N SER A 173 5.45 5.72 -9.02
CA SER A 173 4.70 5.23 -7.86
C SER A 173 3.41 4.49 -8.25
N LEU A 174 2.74 4.91 -9.34
CA LEU A 174 1.52 4.29 -9.86
C LEU A 174 1.80 3.00 -10.67
N GLU A 175 2.94 2.87 -11.36
CA GLU A 175 3.31 1.64 -12.11
C GLU A 175 3.37 0.41 -11.21
N ARG A 176 3.62 0.62 -9.92
CA ARG A 176 3.55 -0.44 -8.91
C ARG A 176 2.18 -1.11 -8.84
N TRP A 177 1.12 -0.36 -9.13
CA TRP A 177 -0.26 -0.82 -8.95
C TRP A 177 -0.95 -1.07 -10.29
N LEU A 178 -0.58 -0.36 -11.35
CA LEU A 178 -1.26 -0.44 -12.65
C LEU A 178 -0.48 -1.31 -13.65
N SER A 179 -1.17 -1.83 -14.67
CA SER A 179 -0.46 -2.54 -15.74
C SER A 179 0.56 -1.61 -16.41
N PRO A 180 1.66 -2.13 -17.00
CA PRO A 180 2.64 -1.28 -17.69
C PRO A 180 2.01 -0.37 -18.75
N THR A 181 0.98 -0.86 -19.44
CA THR A 181 0.23 -0.07 -20.43
C THR A 181 -0.54 1.09 -19.79
N GLU A 182 -1.30 0.83 -18.73
CA GLU A 182 -2.05 1.89 -18.02
C GLU A 182 -1.11 2.90 -17.37
N ALA A 183 -0.01 2.43 -16.80
CA ALA A 183 0.96 3.29 -16.15
C ALA A 183 1.72 4.16 -17.15
N ALA A 184 2.07 3.62 -18.33
CA ALA A 184 2.62 4.39 -19.44
C ALA A 184 1.62 5.44 -19.97
N GLN A 185 0.33 5.09 -20.09
CA GLN A 185 -0.71 6.05 -20.49
C GLN A 185 -0.85 7.20 -19.47
N ILE A 186 -0.79 6.90 -18.18
CA ILE A 186 -0.82 7.92 -17.12
C ILE A 186 0.44 8.78 -17.15
N ARG A 187 1.62 8.17 -17.34
CA ARG A 187 2.89 8.90 -17.48
C ARG A 187 2.79 9.88 -18.64
N GLU A 188 2.36 9.41 -19.81
CA GLU A 188 2.20 10.24 -21.01
C GLU A 188 1.19 11.37 -20.78
N ALA A 189 0.02 11.07 -20.19
CA ALA A 189 -0.98 12.08 -19.88
C ALA A 189 -0.45 13.17 -18.93
N LEU A 190 0.28 12.78 -17.88
CA LEU A 190 0.91 13.71 -16.94
C LEU A 190 2.05 14.49 -17.60
N GLU A 191 2.86 13.88 -18.45
CA GLU A 191 3.90 14.59 -19.20
C GLU A 191 3.30 15.59 -20.17
N VAL A 192 2.32 15.21 -20.97
CA VAL A 192 1.63 16.11 -21.92
C VAL A 192 1.01 17.29 -21.19
N ALA A 193 0.36 17.06 -20.05
CA ALA A 193 -0.21 18.13 -19.24
C ALA A 193 0.84 19.12 -18.70
N ASN A 194 2.09 18.68 -18.53
CA ASN A 194 3.17 19.46 -17.90
C ASN A 194 4.30 19.87 -18.86
N ARG A 195 4.19 19.55 -20.16
CA ARG A 195 5.07 20.12 -21.19
C ARG A 195 4.75 21.60 -21.35
N ARG A 196 5.79 22.43 -21.29
CA ARG A 196 5.71 23.87 -21.55
C ARG A 196 5.40 24.14 -23.02
#